data_AF-A0ABD3IE66-F1
#
_entry.id   AF-A0ABD3IE66-F1
#
_cell.length_a   1.000
_cell.length_b   1.000
_cell.length_c   1.000
_cell.angle_alpha   90.00
_cell.angle_beta   90.00
_cell.angle_gamma   90.00
#
_symmetry.space_group_name_H-M   'P 1'
#
loop_
_entity.id
_entity.type
_entity.pdbx_description
1 polymer ?
#
loop_
_entity_poly.entity_id
_entity_poly.type
_entity_poly.pdbx_seq_one_letter_code
_entity_poly.pdbx_strand_id
1 'polypeptide(L)'
;MAIPSRLMLRALPVLMLFGFLHQALAMDEARLGSIRVVFQLRYGDIEFGFYPEVAPKTVAHILKLVQLGGFNTNHFFRVDKGFVAQVADVVGGRAAPLNREQREEGVKTVPGEFSKVRHVRGILSMGRYDDPDSATSSFSILLGNAPHLDGQYAVFGKVTKGYDTLATLEELPTRKEGIFVMPLERISIMSTYYYDLADKVGGSTCEDELAVCKRKFAQATDFIDQQRKRFLPG
;
A
#
# COMPACT_ATOMS: atom_id res chain seq x y z
N MET A 1 82.44 6.08 -33.11
CA MET A 1 82.64 5.13 -34.22
C MET A 1 81.92 3.84 -33.84
N ALA A 2 80.95 3.43 -34.67
CA ALA A 2 80.32 2.10 -34.80
C ALA A 2 79.78 1.31 -33.58
N ILE A 3 78.46 1.10 -33.66
CA ILE A 3 77.47 0.20 -33.01
C ILE A 3 77.66 -1.28 -33.53
N PRO A 4 76.93 -2.35 -33.13
CA PRO A 4 76.43 -2.95 -31.86
C PRO A 4 76.74 -4.49 -31.73
N SER A 5 76.26 -5.18 -30.67
CA SER A 5 75.30 -6.30 -30.82
C SER A 5 74.84 -6.95 -29.50
N ARG A 6 73.50 -6.95 -29.29
CA ARG A 6 72.60 -7.99 -28.73
C ARG A 6 72.90 -8.53 -27.30
N LEU A 7 71.95 -8.77 -26.39
CA LEU A 7 70.66 -9.47 -26.54
C LEU A 7 69.88 -9.39 -25.21
N MET A 8 68.57 -9.63 -25.31
CA MET A 8 67.61 -10.07 -24.27
C MET A 8 66.74 -9.01 -23.56
N LEU A 9 65.73 -8.62 -24.35
CA LEU A 9 64.32 -8.41 -23.99
C LEU A 9 63.81 -9.31 -22.85
N ARG A 10 63.25 -8.72 -21.79
CA ARG A 10 62.23 -9.36 -20.94
C ARG A 10 61.05 -8.41 -20.80
N ALA A 11 59.92 -8.83 -21.38
CA ALA A 11 58.63 -8.16 -21.27
C ALA A 11 58.05 -8.34 -19.86
N LEU A 12 57.48 -7.27 -19.30
CA LEU A 12 56.59 -7.30 -18.13
C LEU A 12 55.18 -6.92 -18.60
N PRO A 13 54.13 -7.64 -18.19
CA PRO A 13 52.79 -7.45 -18.73
C PRO A 13 52.13 -6.21 -18.13
N VAL A 14 51.46 -5.45 -19.00
CA VAL A 14 50.55 -4.37 -18.67
C VAL A 14 49.34 -4.95 -17.93
N LEU A 15 49.24 -4.68 -16.63
CA LEU A 15 48.06 -4.99 -15.84
C LEU A 15 46.97 -3.96 -16.18
N MET A 16 46.13 -4.28 -17.16
CA MET A 16 44.88 -3.55 -17.39
C MET A 16 43.99 -3.73 -16.15
N LEU A 17 43.88 -2.70 -15.32
CA LEU A 17 42.81 -2.59 -14.34
C LEU A 17 41.50 -2.48 -15.12
N PHE A 18 40.82 -3.62 -15.28
CA PHE A 18 39.43 -3.67 -15.74
C PHE A 18 38.58 -2.81 -14.81
N GLY A 19 38.01 -1.74 -15.36
CA GLY A 19 37.01 -0.95 -14.69
C GLY A 19 35.87 -1.85 -14.25
N PHE A 20 35.71 -2.02 -12.94
CA PHE A 20 34.47 -2.48 -12.35
C PHE A 20 33.43 -1.38 -12.58
N LEU A 21 32.84 -1.39 -13.77
CA LEU A 21 31.57 -0.74 -14.04
C LEU A 21 30.55 -1.44 -13.15
N HIS A 22 30.33 -0.89 -11.95
CA HIS A 22 29.13 -1.18 -11.16
C HIS A 22 27.94 -0.67 -11.98
N GLN A 23 27.43 -1.49 -12.90
CA GLN A 23 26.04 -1.40 -13.29
C GLN A 23 25.24 -1.81 -12.06
N ALA A 24 24.95 -0.83 -11.21
CA ALA A 24 23.79 -0.89 -10.35
C ALA A 24 22.61 -1.16 -11.29
N LEU A 25 22.10 -2.38 -11.25
CA LEU A 25 20.93 -2.79 -11.98
C LEU A 25 19.81 -1.85 -11.50
N ALA A 26 19.50 -0.83 -12.31
CA ALA A 26 18.29 -0.06 -12.16
C ALA A 26 17.14 -1.03 -12.46
N MET A 27 16.74 -1.78 -11.43
CA MET A 27 15.45 -2.44 -11.43
C MET A 27 14.44 -1.33 -11.60
N ASP A 28 13.65 -1.44 -12.66
CA ASP A 28 12.49 -0.60 -12.98
C ASP A 28 11.74 -0.23 -11.70
N GLU A 29 12.01 0.97 -11.15
CA GLU A 29 11.30 1.47 -9.98
C GLU A 29 9.90 1.79 -10.46
N ALA A 30 8.97 0.86 -10.24
CA ALA A 30 7.57 1.04 -10.55
C ALA A 30 7.11 2.44 -10.16
N ARG A 31 6.54 3.17 -11.11
CA ARG A 31 6.21 4.57 -10.91
C ARG A 31 4.98 4.71 -10.03
N LEU A 32 5.15 5.36 -8.87
CA LEU A 32 4.02 5.66 -7.99
C LEU A 32 3.13 6.74 -8.63
N GLY A 33 1.83 6.51 -8.68
CA GLY A 33 0.83 7.48 -9.14
C GLY A 33 0.78 8.73 -8.24
N SER A 34 0.02 9.75 -8.65
CA SER A 34 -0.10 11.01 -7.90
C SER A 34 -1.07 10.93 -6.71
N ILE A 35 -2.08 10.08 -6.79
CA ILE A 35 -3.05 9.85 -5.71
C ILE A 35 -2.37 9.29 -4.46
N ARG A 36 -2.72 9.85 -3.29
CA ARG A 36 -2.36 9.34 -1.96
C ARG A 36 -3.62 8.99 -1.20
N VAL A 37 -3.59 7.87 -0.49
CA VAL A 37 -4.63 7.45 0.45
C VAL A 37 -4.04 7.46 1.85
N VAL A 38 -4.84 7.95 2.81
CA VAL A 38 -4.48 7.99 4.22
C VAL A 38 -5.48 7.18 5.01
N PHE A 39 -4.96 6.26 5.82
CA PHE A 39 -5.70 5.56 6.87
C PHE A 39 -5.42 6.24 8.19
N GLN A 40 -6.47 6.65 8.90
CA GLN A 40 -6.37 7.26 10.21
C GLN A 40 -6.61 6.21 11.28
N LEU A 41 -5.63 6.04 12.17
CA LEU A 41 -5.70 5.12 13.30
C LEU A 41 -5.43 5.87 14.60
N ARG A 42 -5.82 5.26 15.72
CA ARG A 42 -5.43 5.72 17.06
C ARG A 42 -3.91 5.86 17.24
N TYR A 43 -3.15 5.03 16.52
CA TYR A 43 -1.70 4.92 16.65
C TYR A 43 -0.92 5.87 15.73
N GLY A 44 -1.63 6.68 14.93
CA GLY A 44 -1.05 7.52 13.89
C GLY A 44 -1.62 7.22 12.52
N ASP A 45 -1.30 8.07 11.55
CA ASP A 45 -1.76 7.94 10.18
C ASP A 45 -0.80 7.04 9.37
N ILE A 46 -1.33 6.31 8.39
CA ILE A 46 -0.56 5.58 7.38
C ILE A 46 -0.96 6.12 6.00
N GLU A 47 0.01 6.66 5.27
CA GLU A 47 -0.18 7.19 3.90
C GLU A 47 0.47 6.25 2.89
N PHE A 48 -0.25 5.89 1.83
CA PHE A 48 0.28 5.08 0.74
C PHE A 48 -0.15 5.61 -0.64
N GLY A 49 0.63 5.27 -1.65
CA GLY A 49 0.31 5.49 -3.05
C GLY A 49 0.19 4.19 -3.82
N PHE A 50 -0.21 4.30 -5.08
CA PHE A 50 -0.50 3.17 -5.96
C PHE A 50 0.50 3.05 -7.11
N TYR A 51 0.60 1.87 -7.71
CA TYR A 51 1.34 1.60 -8.94
C TYR A 51 0.37 1.28 -10.10
N PRO A 52 -0.23 2.28 -10.76
CA PRO A 52 -1.24 2.06 -11.81
C PRO A 52 -0.71 1.29 -13.01
N GLU A 53 0.59 1.40 -13.30
CA GLU A 53 1.23 0.68 -14.42
C GLU A 53 1.52 -0.79 -14.09
N VAL A 54 1.57 -1.14 -12.79
CA VAL A 54 1.89 -2.50 -12.32
C VAL A 54 0.63 -3.33 -12.15
N ALA A 55 -0.41 -2.76 -11.53
CA ALA A 55 -1.65 -3.46 -11.22
C ALA A 55 -2.88 -2.55 -11.44
N PRO A 56 -3.16 -2.13 -12.69
CA PRO A 56 -4.18 -1.13 -13.00
C PRO A 56 -5.58 -1.50 -12.49
N LYS A 57 -6.00 -2.77 -12.63
CA LYS A 57 -7.34 -3.20 -12.21
C LYS A 57 -7.46 -3.26 -10.70
N THR A 58 -6.41 -3.73 -10.02
CA THR A 58 -6.32 -3.75 -8.56
C THR A 58 -6.36 -2.33 -8.00
N VAL A 59 -5.57 -1.43 -8.56
CA VAL A 59 -5.54 -0.02 -8.16
C VAL A 59 -6.90 0.64 -8.34
N ALA A 60 -7.55 0.46 -9.49
CA ALA A 60 -8.87 1.02 -9.75
C ALA A 60 -9.91 0.52 -8.73
N HIS A 61 -9.90 -0.78 -8.42
CA HIS A 61 -10.82 -1.39 -7.47
C HIS A 61 -10.62 -0.88 -6.04
N ILE A 62 -9.37 -0.93 -5.52
CA ILE A 62 -9.07 -0.47 -4.16
C ILE A 62 -9.33 1.03 -4.01
N LEU A 63 -8.97 1.84 -5.01
CA LEU A 63 -9.26 3.28 -4.99
C LEU A 63 -10.77 3.56 -4.99
N LYS A 64 -11.56 2.83 -5.80
CA LYS A 64 -13.02 2.97 -5.79
C LYS A 64 -13.60 2.62 -4.42
N LEU A 65 -13.13 1.55 -3.77
CA LEU A 65 -13.53 1.21 -2.41
C LEU A 65 -13.16 2.31 -1.39
N VAL A 66 -11.97 2.91 -1.49
CA VAL A 66 -11.60 4.06 -0.65
C VAL A 66 -12.53 5.25 -0.89
N GLN A 67 -12.83 5.58 -2.15
CA GLN A 67 -13.75 6.66 -2.52
C GLN A 67 -15.16 6.47 -1.98
N LEU A 68 -15.63 5.21 -1.92
CA LEU A 68 -16.89 4.84 -1.30
C LEU A 68 -16.84 4.82 0.23
N GLY A 69 -15.69 5.09 0.86
CA GLY A 69 -15.49 4.96 2.29
C GLY A 69 -15.53 3.50 2.76
N GLY A 70 -15.23 2.54 1.87
CA GLY A 70 -15.23 1.09 2.06
C GLY A 70 -14.31 0.62 3.21
N PHE A 71 -13.22 1.33 3.47
CA PHE A 71 -12.29 0.98 4.54
C PHE A 71 -12.56 1.71 5.87
N ASN A 72 -13.52 2.65 5.92
CA ASN A 72 -13.89 3.31 7.17
C ASN A 72 -14.47 2.28 8.15
N THR A 73 -14.02 2.31 9.41
CA THR A 73 -14.37 1.35 10.47
C THR A 73 -13.91 -0.09 10.24
N ASN A 74 -13.10 -0.33 9.20
CA ASN A 74 -12.41 -1.60 8.98
C ASN A 74 -11.21 -1.72 9.96
N HIS A 75 -10.37 -2.74 9.83
CA HIS A 75 -9.28 -3.00 10.76
C HIS A 75 -8.16 -3.83 10.15
N PHE A 76 -7.01 -3.81 10.83
CA PHE A 76 -5.96 -4.78 10.64
C PHE A 76 -6.27 -6.01 11.51
N PHE A 77 -6.63 -7.13 10.87
CA PHE A 77 -7.00 -8.37 11.58
C PHE A 77 -5.81 -9.28 11.85
N ARG A 78 -4.72 -9.09 11.10
CA ARG A 78 -3.47 -9.83 11.23
C ARG A 78 -2.30 -8.84 11.23
N VAL A 79 -1.43 -8.96 12.23
CA VAL A 79 -0.14 -8.24 12.28
C VAL A 79 0.92 -9.24 12.69
N ASP A 80 1.79 -9.59 11.74
CA ASP A 80 2.87 -10.54 11.90
C ASP A 80 4.19 -9.78 11.79
N LYS A 81 4.85 -9.58 12.94
CA LYS A 81 6.03 -8.72 13.09
C LYS A 81 7.14 -9.12 12.11
N GLY A 82 7.66 -8.14 11.37
CA GLY A 82 8.65 -8.38 10.31
C GLY A 82 8.12 -9.05 9.04
N PHE A 83 6.81 -9.32 8.94
CA PHE A 83 6.19 -9.91 7.75
C PHE A 83 5.08 -9.04 7.16
N VAL A 84 3.87 -9.02 7.74
CA VAL A 84 2.72 -8.30 7.18
C VAL A 84 1.81 -7.69 8.23
N ALA A 85 1.27 -6.50 7.92
CA ALA A 85 0.07 -5.96 8.54
C ALA A 85 -1.07 -6.05 7.52
N GLN A 86 -2.05 -6.92 7.76
CA GLN A 86 -3.10 -7.24 6.80
C GLN A 86 -4.45 -6.63 7.20
N VAL A 87 -5.02 -5.89 6.26
CA VAL A 87 -6.34 -5.26 6.35
C VAL A 87 -7.41 -6.28 6.00
N ALA A 88 -8.48 -6.34 6.77
CA ALA A 88 -9.60 -7.24 6.51
C ALA A 88 -10.37 -6.80 5.25
N ASP A 89 -11.07 -7.73 4.62
CA ASP A 89 -11.92 -7.40 3.48
C ASP A 89 -13.04 -6.43 3.90
N VAL A 90 -13.52 -5.62 2.96
CA VAL A 90 -14.53 -4.58 3.21
C VAL A 90 -15.88 -5.18 3.64
N VAL A 91 -16.21 -6.40 3.20
CA VAL A 91 -17.52 -7.02 3.43
C VAL A 91 -17.65 -7.58 4.84
N GLY A 92 -16.62 -8.25 5.35
CA GLY A 92 -16.59 -8.87 6.67
C GLY A 92 -15.80 -8.09 7.72
N GLY A 93 -14.94 -7.16 7.31
CA GLY A 93 -13.98 -6.51 8.19
C GLY A 93 -14.48 -5.28 8.94
N ARG A 94 -15.61 -4.70 8.56
CA ARG A 94 -16.08 -3.41 9.11
C ARG A 94 -16.93 -3.56 10.37
N ALA A 95 -16.87 -2.56 11.25
CA ALA A 95 -17.80 -2.43 12.36
C ALA A 95 -19.13 -1.77 11.94
N ALA A 96 -19.08 -0.77 11.06
CA ALA A 96 -20.30 -0.13 10.54
C ALA A 96 -20.85 -0.89 9.32
N PRO A 97 -22.19 -1.01 9.19
CA PRO A 97 -22.80 -1.69 8.06
C PRO A 97 -22.46 -1.02 6.73
N LEU A 98 -22.34 -1.84 5.69
CA LEU A 98 -22.17 -1.37 4.32
C LEU A 98 -23.49 -0.86 3.75
N ASN A 99 -23.41 0.25 3.01
CA ASN A 99 -24.48 0.62 2.09
C ASN A 99 -24.47 -0.29 0.85
N ARG A 100 -25.48 -0.14 -0.02
CA ARG A 100 -25.66 -0.98 -1.20
C ARG A 100 -24.47 -0.92 -2.15
N GLU A 101 -24.01 0.28 -2.51
CA GLU A 101 -22.91 0.46 -3.48
C GLU A 101 -21.58 -0.11 -2.93
N GLN A 102 -21.28 0.13 -1.64
CA GLN A 102 -20.08 -0.42 -1.01
C GLN A 102 -20.10 -1.96 -0.98
N ARG A 103 -21.27 -2.57 -0.78
CA ARG A 103 -21.43 -4.03 -0.81
C ARG A 103 -21.26 -4.58 -2.22
N GLU A 104 -21.93 -3.97 -3.20
CA GLU A 104 -21.84 -4.39 -4.61
C GLU A 104 -20.41 -4.27 -5.14
N GLU A 105 -19.65 -3.26 -4.72
CA GLU A 105 -18.23 -3.14 -5.05
C GLU A 105 -17.39 -4.15 -4.25
N GLY A 106 -17.58 -4.25 -2.93
CA GLY A 106 -16.71 -5.04 -2.05
C GLY A 106 -16.74 -6.56 -2.29
N VAL A 107 -17.76 -7.08 -2.96
CA VAL A 107 -17.85 -8.51 -3.34
C VAL A 107 -17.18 -8.82 -4.68
N LYS A 108 -16.80 -7.81 -5.46
CA LYS A 108 -16.13 -8.03 -6.75
C LYS A 108 -14.73 -8.59 -6.52
N THR A 109 -14.30 -9.44 -7.44
CA THR A 109 -12.92 -9.89 -7.50
C THR A 109 -12.12 -9.10 -8.52
N VAL A 110 -10.80 -9.09 -8.36
CA VAL A 110 -9.83 -8.55 -9.31
C VAL A 110 -8.91 -9.67 -9.82
N PRO A 111 -8.48 -9.61 -11.09
CA PRO A 111 -7.57 -10.61 -11.62
C PRO A 111 -6.17 -10.50 -11.01
N GLY A 112 -5.42 -11.59 -11.03
CA GLY A 112 -4.03 -11.63 -10.59
C GLY A 112 -3.10 -10.81 -11.48
N GLU A 113 -2.69 -9.63 -11.01
CA GLU A 113 -1.74 -8.74 -11.70
C GLU A 113 -0.32 -8.92 -11.12
N PHE A 114 0.40 -9.93 -11.59
CA PHE A 114 1.74 -10.27 -11.10
C PHE A 114 2.85 -9.48 -11.81
N SER A 115 3.88 -9.09 -11.06
CA SER A 115 4.96 -8.25 -11.57
C SER A 115 6.33 -8.66 -11.03
N LYS A 116 7.38 -7.97 -11.49
CA LYS A 116 8.76 -8.12 -10.99
C LYS A 116 9.07 -7.25 -9.76
N VAL A 117 8.08 -6.48 -9.28
CA VAL A 117 8.25 -5.65 -8.07
C VAL A 117 8.39 -6.57 -6.86
N ARG A 118 9.45 -6.37 -6.08
CA ARG A 118 9.77 -7.23 -4.93
C ARG A 118 8.95 -6.86 -3.70
N HIS A 119 8.54 -7.85 -2.92
CA HIS A 119 7.87 -7.69 -1.63
C HIS A 119 8.86 -7.30 -0.54
N VAL A 120 9.14 -6.01 -0.44
CA VAL A 120 9.97 -5.40 0.61
C VAL A 120 9.13 -4.52 1.54
N ARG A 121 9.69 -4.11 2.67
CA ARG A 121 8.99 -3.28 3.66
C ARG A 121 8.31 -2.06 3.01
N GLY A 122 7.04 -1.86 3.35
CA GLY A 122 6.19 -0.78 2.85
C GLY A 122 5.45 -1.10 1.55
N ILE A 123 5.71 -2.22 0.87
CA ILE A 123 4.94 -2.61 -0.31
C ILE A 123 3.52 -3.03 0.08
N LEU A 124 2.53 -2.73 -0.78
CA LEU A 124 1.16 -3.20 -0.65
C LEU A 124 0.95 -4.39 -1.59
N SER A 125 0.42 -5.49 -1.05
CA SER A 125 0.16 -6.73 -1.77
C SER A 125 -1.25 -7.26 -1.50
N MET A 126 -1.98 -7.68 -2.54
CA MET A 126 -3.33 -8.21 -2.39
C MET A 126 -3.36 -9.53 -1.62
N GLY A 127 -4.36 -9.70 -0.76
CA GLY A 127 -4.74 -10.99 -0.21
C GLY A 127 -5.74 -11.69 -1.14
N ARG A 128 -5.63 -13.02 -1.25
CA ARG A 128 -6.47 -13.86 -2.09
C ARG A 128 -6.62 -15.27 -1.51
N TYR A 129 -7.57 -16.03 -2.04
CA TYR A 129 -7.64 -17.48 -1.86
C TYR A 129 -6.73 -18.18 -2.89
N ASP A 130 -6.87 -19.50 -3.03
CA ASP A 130 -6.02 -20.32 -3.91
C ASP A 130 -6.09 -19.88 -5.37
N ASP A 131 -7.26 -19.46 -5.83
CA ASP A 131 -7.45 -18.90 -7.17
C ASP A 131 -6.74 -17.53 -7.29
N PRO A 132 -5.80 -17.37 -8.25
CA PRO A 132 -5.16 -16.09 -8.57
C PRO A 132 -6.12 -14.91 -8.74
N ASP A 133 -7.33 -15.15 -9.25
CA ASP A 133 -8.33 -14.13 -9.61
C ASP A 133 -9.41 -13.95 -8.52
N SER A 134 -9.17 -14.45 -7.30
CA SER A 134 -10.11 -14.40 -6.17
C SER A 134 -9.92 -13.23 -5.21
N ALA A 135 -8.91 -12.39 -5.44
CA ALA A 135 -8.66 -11.22 -4.60
C ALA A 135 -9.87 -10.28 -4.63
N THR A 136 -10.33 -9.81 -3.47
CA THR A 136 -11.40 -8.81 -3.37
C THR A 136 -10.82 -7.50 -2.85
N SER A 137 -10.82 -7.30 -1.53
CA SER A 137 -10.44 -6.04 -0.89
C SER A 137 -9.52 -6.17 0.32
N SER A 138 -9.19 -7.40 0.75
CA SER A 138 -8.15 -7.61 1.75
C SER A 138 -6.77 -7.45 1.12
N PHE A 139 -5.88 -6.72 1.77
CA PHE A 139 -4.50 -6.55 1.34
C PHE A 139 -3.56 -6.41 2.52
N SER A 140 -2.28 -6.68 2.28
CA SER A 140 -1.19 -6.59 3.26
C SER A 140 -0.29 -5.41 2.97
N ILE A 141 0.17 -4.76 4.04
CA ILE A 141 1.34 -3.89 4.03
C ILE A 141 2.53 -4.71 4.53
N LEU A 142 3.59 -4.79 3.73
CA LEU A 142 4.79 -5.56 4.07
C LEU A 142 5.55 -4.85 5.19
N LEU A 143 5.85 -5.58 6.26
CA LEU A 143 6.65 -5.11 7.39
C LEU A 143 8.12 -5.55 7.27
N GLY A 144 8.42 -6.52 6.42
CA GLY A 144 9.78 -6.94 6.08
C GLY A 144 9.88 -7.48 4.67
N ASN A 145 10.99 -8.16 4.37
CA ASN A 145 11.23 -8.76 3.06
C ASN A 145 10.55 -10.13 2.98
N ALA A 146 9.78 -10.36 1.92
CA ALA A 146 9.01 -11.58 1.70
C ALA A 146 9.18 -12.11 0.26
N PRO A 147 10.39 -12.53 -0.15
CA PRO A 147 10.65 -12.96 -1.53
C PRO A 147 9.84 -14.19 -1.97
N HIS A 148 9.30 -14.96 -1.02
CA HIS A 148 8.41 -16.09 -1.32
C HIS A 148 7.05 -15.66 -1.89
N LEU A 149 6.69 -14.37 -1.81
CA LEU A 149 5.48 -13.81 -2.41
C LEU A 149 5.73 -13.25 -3.83
N ASP A 150 7.00 -13.05 -4.21
CA ASP A 150 7.36 -12.44 -5.49
C ASP A 150 6.81 -13.26 -6.67
N GLY A 151 6.14 -12.58 -7.60
CA GLY A 151 5.48 -13.22 -8.75
C GLY A 151 4.24 -14.07 -8.43
N GLN A 152 3.83 -14.18 -7.17
CA GLN A 152 2.67 -14.99 -6.74
C GLN A 152 1.50 -14.15 -6.19
N TYR A 153 1.78 -12.91 -5.81
CA TYR A 153 0.81 -11.96 -5.28
C TYR A 153 0.93 -10.61 -5.99
N ALA A 154 -0.21 -9.94 -6.19
CA ALA A 154 -0.28 -8.68 -6.91
C ALA A 154 0.22 -7.53 -6.03
N VAL A 155 1.33 -6.93 -6.43
CA VAL A 155 1.85 -5.69 -5.85
C VAL A 155 1.17 -4.50 -6.53
N PHE A 156 0.52 -3.64 -5.75
CA PHE A 156 -0.29 -2.55 -6.31
C PHE A 156 0.01 -1.17 -5.71
N GLY A 157 0.90 -1.09 -4.72
CA GLY A 157 1.23 0.19 -4.09
C GLY A 157 2.38 0.14 -3.11
N LYS A 158 2.63 1.28 -2.47
CA LYS A 158 3.68 1.44 -1.46
C LYS A 158 3.31 2.52 -0.43
N VAL A 159 3.66 2.27 0.82
CA VAL A 159 3.63 3.24 1.92
C VAL A 159 4.59 4.38 1.64
N THR A 160 4.13 5.58 1.92
CA THR A 160 4.87 6.83 1.73
C THR A 160 5.10 7.58 3.05
N LYS A 161 4.22 7.41 4.05
CA LYS A 161 4.38 7.92 5.42
C LYS A 161 3.71 6.99 6.43
N GLY A 162 4.05 7.11 7.71
CA GLY A 162 3.48 6.31 8.80
C GLY A 162 4.25 5.03 9.11
N TYR A 163 5.56 4.99 8.83
CA TYR A 163 6.41 3.84 9.16
C TYR A 163 6.60 3.63 10.67
N ASP A 164 6.50 4.72 11.44
CA ASP A 164 6.41 4.77 12.90
C ASP A 164 5.09 4.19 13.40
N THR A 165 3.96 4.50 12.75
CA THR A 165 2.68 3.85 13.01
C THR A 165 2.80 2.34 12.79
N LEU A 166 3.37 1.90 11.66
CA LEU A 166 3.59 0.48 11.37
C LEU A 166 4.47 -0.20 12.43
N ALA A 167 5.58 0.44 12.83
CA ALA A 167 6.44 -0.07 13.90
C ALA A 167 5.68 -0.18 15.24
N THR A 168 4.77 0.76 15.53
CA THR A 168 3.90 0.67 16.71
C THR A 168 2.96 -0.52 16.63
N LEU A 169 2.35 -0.77 15.45
CA LEU A 169 1.47 -1.93 15.27
C LEU A 169 2.21 -3.27 15.48
N GLU A 170 3.49 -3.34 15.09
CA GLU A 170 4.34 -4.53 15.25
C GLU A 170 4.61 -4.92 16.71
N GLU A 171 4.54 -3.96 17.64
CA GLU A 171 4.78 -4.20 19.07
C GLU A 171 3.48 -4.46 19.86
N LEU A 172 2.31 -4.38 19.22
CA LEU A 172 1.05 -4.63 19.90
C LEU A 172 0.94 -6.11 20.31
N PRO A 173 0.34 -6.41 21.48
CA PRO A 173 0.11 -7.79 21.90
C PRO A 173 -0.72 -8.57 20.87
N THR A 174 -0.28 -9.79 20.56
CA THR A 174 -0.95 -10.68 19.60
C THR A 174 -1.17 -12.08 20.18
N ARG A 175 -2.08 -12.83 19.55
CA ARG A 175 -2.25 -14.27 19.73
C ARG A 175 -2.09 -14.98 18.40
N LYS A 176 -1.75 -16.27 18.44
CA LYS A 176 -1.69 -17.11 17.25
C LYS A 176 -2.95 -17.96 17.13
N GLU A 177 -3.52 -18.02 15.94
CA GLU A 177 -4.64 -18.88 15.58
C GLU A 177 -4.35 -19.52 14.23
N GLY A 178 -3.90 -20.78 14.24
CA GLY A 178 -3.33 -21.43 13.05
C GLY A 178 -2.13 -20.65 12.50
N ILE A 179 -2.21 -20.25 11.23
CA ILE A 179 -1.18 -19.45 10.56
C ILE A 179 -1.31 -17.94 10.81
N PHE A 180 -2.37 -17.50 11.48
CA PHE A 180 -2.66 -16.09 11.69
C PHE A 180 -2.08 -15.60 13.02
N VAL A 181 -1.43 -14.43 12.96
CA VAL A 181 -1.01 -13.66 14.13
C VAL A 181 -1.98 -12.49 14.29
N MET A 182 -2.91 -12.62 15.23
CA MET A 182 -4.04 -11.71 15.42
C MET A 182 -3.78 -10.77 16.60
N PRO A 183 -3.98 -9.45 16.45
CA PRO A 183 -3.96 -8.50 17.56
C PRO A 183 -4.97 -8.89 18.66
N LEU A 184 -4.59 -8.71 19.94
CA LEU A 184 -5.52 -8.90 21.05
C LEU A 184 -6.61 -7.84 21.06
N GLU A 185 -6.24 -6.61 20.72
CA GLU A 185 -7.16 -5.48 20.55
C GLU A 185 -7.35 -5.15 19.07
N ARG A 186 -8.57 -4.76 18.70
CA ARG A 186 -8.91 -4.40 17.33
C ARG A 186 -8.17 -3.12 16.91
N ILE A 187 -7.33 -3.23 15.89
CA ILE A 187 -6.61 -2.10 15.26
C ILE A 187 -7.52 -1.47 14.20
N SER A 188 -8.42 -0.59 14.64
CA SER A 188 -9.42 0.03 13.77
C SER A 188 -8.84 1.12 12.86
N ILE A 189 -9.25 1.07 11.59
CA ILE A 189 -9.15 2.20 10.65
C ILE A 189 -10.35 3.09 10.93
N MET A 190 -10.14 4.21 11.62
CA MET A 190 -11.23 5.10 12.06
C MET A 190 -11.90 5.77 10.86
N SER A 191 -11.07 6.28 9.94
CA SER A 191 -11.50 6.98 8.74
C SER A 191 -10.41 6.90 7.67
N THR A 192 -10.82 7.13 6.44
CA THR A 192 -9.93 7.20 5.28
C THR A 192 -10.24 8.45 4.47
N TYR A 193 -9.19 9.02 3.88
CA TYR A 193 -9.31 10.09 2.88
C TYR A 193 -8.23 9.91 1.83
N TYR A 194 -8.39 10.61 0.71
CA TYR A 194 -7.42 10.61 -0.37
C TYR A 194 -7.27 12.00 -0.96
N TYR A 195 -6.12 12.27 -1.57
CA TYR A 195 -5.83 13.54 -2.24
C TYR A 195 -4.91 13.29 -3.44
N ASP A 196 -4.94 14.19 -4.42
CA ASP A 196 -4.02 14.16 -5.56
C ASP A 196 -2.84 15.10 -5.29
N LEU A 197 -1.61 14.63 -5.52
CA LEU A 197 -0.43 15.50 -5.48
C LEU A 197 -0.41 16.49 -6.65
N ALA A 198 -1.08 16.18 -7.76
CA ALA A 198 -1.21 17.09 -8.90
C ALA A 198 -2.00 18.35 -8.53
N ASP A 199 -3.01 18.23 -7.67
CA ASP A 199 -3.83 19.37 -7.20
C ASP A 199 -2.99 20.38 -6.42
N LYS A 200 -2.01 19.89 -5.64
CA LYS A 200 -1.07 20.74 -4.89
C LYS A 200 -0.10 21.52 -5.78
N VAL A 201 0.16 21.05 -7.00
CA VAL A 201 0.99 21.74 -8.00
C VAL A 201 0.15 22.72 -8.82
N GLY A 202 -1.17 22.49 -8.91
CA GLY A 202 -2.12 23.27 -9.71
C GLY A 202 -2.68 24.55 -9.06
N GLY A 203 -2.33 24.86 -7.80
CA GLY A 203 -2.64 26.17 -7.21
C GLY A 203 -4.08 26.35 -6.70
N SER A 204 -4.84 25.30 -6.40
CA SER A 204 -6.02 25.47 -5.54
C SER A 204 -5.57 25.79 -4.12
N THR A 205 -6.11 26.87 -3.55
CA THR A 205 -5.70 27.30 -2.22
C THR A 205 -6.22 26.33 -1.17
N CYS A 206 -5.51 26.21 -0.04
CA CYS A 206 -5.96 25.39 1.10
C CYS A 206 -7.38 25.79 1.57
N GLU A 207 -7.80 27.03 1.32
CA GLU A 207 -9.15 27.53 1.61
C GLU A 207 -10.22 26.89 0.71
N ASP A 208 -9.93 26.63 -0.57
CA ASP A 208 -10.84 25.98 -1.49
C ASP A 208 -11.09 24.52 -1.09
N GLU A 209 -10.03 23.80 -0.74
CA GLU A 209 -10.09 22.43 -0.25
C GLU A 209 -10.81 22.35 1.11
N LEU A 210 -10.51 23.28 2.02
CA LEU A 210 -11.18 23.38 3.32
C LEU A 210 -12.68 23.69 3.15
N ALA A 211 -13.06 24.52 2.19
CA ALA A 211 -14.46 24.81 1.90
C ALA A 211 -15.19 23.58 1.34
N VAL A 212 -14.56 22.82 0.44
CA VAL A 212 -15.10 21.54 -0.05
C VAL A 212 -15.25 20.54 1.10
N CYS A 213 -14.24 20.42 1.96
CA CYS A 213 -14.24 19.50 3.09
C CYS A 213 -15.34 19.86 4.08
N LYS A 214 -15.47 21.14 4.47
CA LYS A 214 -16.55 21.64 5.33
C LYS A 214 -17.93 21.35 4.76
N ARG A 215 -18.13 21.53 3.45
CA ARG A 215 -19.40 21.21 2.78
C ARG A 215 -19.73 19.72 2.85
N LYS A 216 -18.75 18.85 2.60
CA LYS A 216 -18.93 17.38 2.70
C LYS A 216 -19.23 16.95 4.15
N PHE A 217 -18.55 17.54 5.13
CA PHE A 217 -18.84 17.29 6.54
C PHE A 217 -20.25 17.74 6.93
N ALA A 218 -20.68 18.94 6.54
CA ALA A 218 -22.04 19.41 6.81
C ALA A 218 -23.11 18.49 6.22
N GLN A 219 -22.94 18.06 4.96
CA GLN A 219 -23.85 17.11 4.32
C GLN A 219 -23.88 15.74 5.02
N ALA A 220 -22.72 15.25 5.48
CA ALA A 220 -22.64 14.01 6.24
C ALA A 220 -23.34 14.14 7.60
N THR A 221 -23.17 15.26 8.29
CA THR A 221 -23.87 15.55 9.55
C THR A 221 -25.38 15.62 9.35
N ASP A 222 -25.85 16.34 8.34
CA ASP A 222 -27.28 16.43 8.02
C ASP A 222 -27.88 15.06 7.70
N PHE A 223 -27.15 14.24 6.95
CA PHE A 223 -27.54 12.87 6.64
C PHE A 223 -27.63 12.01 7.90
N ILE A 224 -26.63 12.07 8.79
CA ILE A 224 -26.63 11.35 10.07
C ILE A 224 -27.81 11.79 10.92
N ASP A 225 -28.10 13.08 11.01
CA ASP A 225 -29.24 13.60 11.77
C ASP A 225 -30.59 13.17 11.20
N GLN A 226 -30.72 13.12 9.86
CA GLN A 226 -31.90 12.56 9.21
C GLN A 226 -32.07 11.07 9.53
N GLN A 227 -31.00 10.27 9.48
CA GLN A 227 -31.07 8.86 9.84
C GLN A 227 -31.40 8.68 11.33
N ARG A 228 -30.81 9.49 12.22
CA ARG A 228 -31.12 9.48 13.65
C ARG A 228 -32.60 9.74 13.90
N LYS A 229 -33.17 10.79 13.30
CA LYS A 229 -34.61 11.11 13.43
C LYS A 229 -35.52 10.00 12.92
N ARG A 230 -35.08 9.25 11.89
CA ARG A 230 -35.83 8.16 11.29
C ARG A 230 -35.84 6.89 12.14
N PHE A 231 -34.72 6.56 12.78
CA PHE A 231 -34.55 5.27 13.47
C PHE A 231 -34.55 5.35 14.99
N LEU A 232 -34.38 6.56 15.55
CA LEU A 232 -34.48 6.85 16.98
C LEU A 232 -35.38 8.07 17.18
N PRO A 233 -36.68 7.98 16.85
CA PRO A 233 -37.62 9.02 17.23
C PRO A 233 -37.67 9.06 18.77
N GLY A 234 -37.45 10.25 19.33
CA GLY A 234 -37.48 10.48 20.78
C GLY A 234 -38.85 10.23 21.40
#